data_AF-A0A813LCY5-F1
#
_entry.id   AF-A0A813LCY5-F1
#
_cell.length_a   1.000
_cell.length_b   1.000
_cell.length_c   1.000
_cell.angle_alpha   90.00
_cell.angle_beta   90.00
_cell.angle_gamma   90.00
#
_symmetry.space_group_name_H-M   'P 1'
#
loop_
_entity.id
_entity.type
_entity.pdbx_description
1 polymer ?
#
loop_
_entity_poly.entity_id
_entity_poly.type
_entity_poly.pdbx_seq_one_letter_code
_entity_poly.pdbx_strand_id
1 'polypeptide(L)'
;SAARLGSVGALALSGGIASGSSLAALAQRERLQADRNVRLVLTIESDFDVACWVSLDSGEVEGEDLPIIISGGVKCEATYMGEAEGISGSLVPEGFRDGIPFVLRPASSDAFVGQPGRLRSTVTVPGTRRGGGIAPDEVSLLPAAAVGSPGVTVELRLTEDGVCSQLFAHIRLATESE
;
A
#
# COMPACT_ATOMS: atom_id res chain seq x y z
N SER A 1 -30.14 -0.63 70.39
CA SER A 1 -29.16 0.37 69.96
C SER A 1 -27.86 0.18 70.70
N ALA A 2 -26.79 -0.20 70.00
CA ALA A 2 -25.43 -0.20 70.50
C ALA A 2 -24.51 0.21 69.34
N ALA A 3 -23.82 1.35 69.50
CA ALA A 3 -22.92 1.92 68.51
C ALA A 3 -21.60 1.13 68.48
N ARG A 4 -21.14 0.76 67.29
CA ARG A 4 -19.79 0.24 67.04
C ARG A 4 -18.92 1.36 66.47
N LEU A 5 -17.96 1.84 67.26
CA LEU A 5 -16.78 2.55 66.76
C LEU A 5 -15.79 1.51 66.22
N GLY A 6 -15.40 1.65 64.95
CA GLY A 6 -14.33 0.89 64.32
C GLY A 6 -13.16 1.81 63.97
N SER A 7 -12.00 1.53 64.56
CA SER A 7 -10.76 2.28 64.46
C SER A 7 -9.95 1.95 63.20
N VAL A 8 -9.18 2.96 62.80
CA VAL A 8 -8.19 3.06 61.73
C VAL A 8 -7.20 1.89 61.71
N GLY A 9 -6.89 1.40 60.51
CA GLY A 9 -5.79 0.48 60.24
C GLY A 9 -5.23 0.71 58.83
N ALA A 10 -4.41 1.75 58.68
CA ALA A 10 -3.54 1.91 57.51
C ALA A 10 -2.32 1.02 57.71
N LEU A 11 -2.08 0.07 56.81
CA LEU A 11 -0.85 -0.71 56.77
C LEU A 11 -0.09 -0.43 55.48
N ALA A 12 1.15 -0.02 55.72
CA ALA A 12 2.19 0.37 54.79
C ALA A 12 2.40 -0.60 53.62
N LEU A 13 2.46 -0.05 52.41
CA LEU A 13 3.12 -0.66 51.27
C LEU A 13 4.60 -0.33 51.32
N SER A 14 5.38 -1.27 51.85
CA SER A 14 6.83 -1.26 51.84
C SER A 14 7.35 -1.33 50.41
N GLY A 15 8.28 -0.43 50.07
CA GLY A 15 8.94 -0.37 48.78
C GLY A 15 9.72 -1.65 48.45
N GLY A 16 9.56 -2.09 47.19
CA GLY A 16 10.36 -3.10 46.55
C GLY A 16 10.79 -2.58 45.18
N ILE A 17 12.08 -2.26 45.08
CA ILE A 17 12.83 -1.94 43.86
C ILE A 17 12.49 -2.93 42.74
N ALA A 18 11.97 -2.43 41.62
CA ALA A 18 11.97 -3.13 40.34
C ALA A 18 12.28 -2.14 39.21
N SER A 19 13.50 -1.60 39.20
CA SER A 19 14.12 -0.94 38.03
C SER A 19 14.53 -1.96 36.96
N GLY A 20 13.65 -2.93 36.67
CA GLY A 20 13.81 -3.93 35.60
C GLY A 20 12.58 -4.02 34.68
N SER A 21 11.48 -3.36 35.06
CA SER A 21 10.19 -3.45 34.36
C SER A 21 10.16 -2.65 33.06
N SER A 22 10.91 -1.54 32.96
CA SER A 22 10.87 -0.67 31.78
C SER A 22 11.65 -1.27 30.60
N LEU A 23 12.82 -1.88 30.84
CA LEU A 23 13.61 -2.53 29.80
C LEU A 23 12.98 -3.85 29.33
N ALA A 24 12.39 -4.63 30.23
CA ALA A 24 11.63 -5.83 29.85
C ALA A 24 10.34 -5.47 29.10
N ALA A 25 9.64 -4.41 29.50
CA ALA A 25 8.47 -3.91 28.77
C ALA A 25 8.84 -3.28 27.42
N LEU A 26 10.00 -2.61 27.32
CA LEU A 26 10.52 -2.09 26.03
C LEU A 26 10.96 -3.23 25.11
N ALA A 27 11.71 -4.21 25.59
CA ALA A 27 12.11 -5.38 24.81
C ALA A 27 10.92 -6.25 24.39
N GLN A 28 9.89 -6.35 25.24
CA GLN A 28 8.64 -7.04 24.89
C GLN A 28 7.78 -6.22 23.93
N ARG A 29 7.82 -4.88 24.01
CA ARG A 29 7.18 -3.99 23.03
C ARG A 29 7.90 -3.99 21.68
N GLU A 30 9.23 -4.02 21.66
CA GLU A 30 10.04 -4.20 20.45
C GLU A 30 9.74 -5.56 19.81
N ARG A 31 9.65 -6.64 20.59
CA ARG A 31 9.23 -7.96 20.06
C ARG A 31 7.81 -7.94 19.49
N LEU A 32 6.86 -7.27 20.16
CA LEU A 32 5.49 -7.13 19.65
C LEU A 32 5.38 -6.16 18.47
N GLN A 33 6.35 -5.26 18.28
CA GLN A 33 6.46 -4.40 17.10
C GLN A 33 7.15 -5.11 15.94
N ALA A 34 8.13 -5.98 16.22
CA ALA A 34 8.82 -6.82 15.24
C ALA A 34 7.90 -7.88 14.60
N ASP A 35 6.80 -8.25 15.26
CA ASP A 35 5.79 -9.16 14.72
C ASP A 35 4.72 -8.46 13.85
N ARG A 36 4.81 -7.14 13.62
CA ARG A 36 3.85 -6.42 12.76
C ARG A 36 4.28 -6.39 11.31
N ASN A 37 4.60 -7.55 10.77
CA ASN A 37 4.82 -7.68 9.34
C ASN A 37 3.48 -7.46 8.63
N VAL A 38 3.48 -6.60 7.63
CA VAL A 38 2.36 -6.34 6.75
C VAL A 38 2.63 -7.05 5.44
N ARG A 39 1.64 -7.80 4.95
CA ARG A 39 1.70 -8.42 3.64
C ARG A 39 0.68 -7.77 2.71
N LEU A 40 1.14 -7.35 1.54
CA LEU A 40 0.31 -6.82 0.46
C LEU A 40 0.35 -7.78 -0.72
N VAL A 41 -0.82 -8.24 -1.15
CA VAL A 41 -1.00 -8.92 -2.43
C VAL A 41 -1.57 -7.91 -3.42
N LEU A 42 -0.79 -7.55 -4.43
CA LEU A 42 -1.21 -6.69 -5.54
C LEU A 42 -1.70 -7.59 -6.68
N THR A 43 -3.00 -7.50 -6.99
CA THR A 43 -3.61 -8.16 -8.15
C THR A 43 -3.89 -7.12 -9.21
N ILE A 44 -3.30 -7.27 -10.39
CA ILE A 44 -3.49 -6.37 -11.54
C ILE A 44 -4.23 -7.13 -12.64
N GLU A 45 -5.25 -6.50 -13.19
CA GLU A 45 -5.98 -6.94 -14.38
C GLU A 45 -5.98 -5.80 -15.39
N SER A 46 -5.79 -6.10 -16.68
CA SER A 46 -5.88 -5.09 -17.73
C SER A 46 -6.68 -5.56 -18.93
N ASP A 47 -7.36 -4.64 -19.61
CA ASP A 47 -8.10 -4.94 -20.84
C ASP A 47 -7.19 -5.10 -22.07
N PHE A 48 -5.89 -4.80 -21.94
CA PHE A 48 -4.90 -4.86 -23.01
C PHE A 48 -3.52 -5.25 -22.44
N ASP A 49 -2.56 -5.53 -23.33
CA ASP A 49 -1.21 -5.87 -22.91
C ASP A 49 -0.48 -4.63 -22.37
N VAL A 50 0.03 -4.70 -21.14
CA VAL A 50 0.71 -3.57 -20.47
C VAL A 50 1.75 -4.08 -19.47
N ALA A 51 2.91 -3.43 -19.41
CA ALA A 51 3.85 -3.65 -18.32
C ALA A 51 3.57 -2.67 -17.17
N CYS A 52 3.70 -3.13 -15.92
CA CYS A 52 3.56 -2.30 -14.73
C CYS A 52 4.79 -2.42 -13.83
N TRP A 53 5.23 -1.29 -13.28
CA TRP A 53 6.22 -1.24 -12.22
C TRP A 53 5.58 -0.85 -10.90
N VAL A 54 6.16 -1.34 -9.81
CA VAL A 54 5.84 -0.89 -8.46
C VAL A 54 7.08 -0.23 -7.87
N SER A 55 7.05 1.09 -7.72
CA SER A 55 8.11 1.83 -7.05
C SER A 55 7.79 1.87 -5.57
N LEU A 56 8.57 1.18 -4.73
CA LEU A 56 8.39 1.16 -3.28
C LEU A 56 9.21 2.28 -2.62
N ASP A 57 8.55 3.05 -1.76
CA ASP A 57 9.19 3.96 -0.81
C ASP A 57 9.45 3.25 0.53
N SER A 58 8.58 2.30 0.90
CA SER A 58 8.76 1.42 2.06
C SER A 58 8.23 0.01 1.78
N GLY A 59 8.92 -0.99 2.31
CA GLY A 59 8.64 -2.41 2.07
C GLY A 59 9.60 -3.05 1.05
N GLU A 60 9.47 -4.35 0.88
CA GLU A 60 10.31 -5.20 0.05
C GLU A 60 9.45 -6.06 -0.87
N VAL A 61 9.97 -6.37 -2.06
CA VAL A 61 9.35 -7.30 -3.01
C VAL A 61 9.55 -8.73 -2.51
N GLU A 62 8.47 -9.51 -2.46
CA GLU A 62 8.53 -10.94 -2.23
C GLU A 62 8.24 -11.68 -3.55
N GLY A 63 9.27 -11.95 -4.36
CA GLY A 63 9.12 -12.73 -5.59
C GLY A 63 9.91 -12.22 -6.80
N GLU A 64 9.40 -12.49 -8.01
CA GLU A 64 10.05 -12.12 -9.27
C GLU A 64 10.06 -10.60 -9.51
N ASP A 65 11.17 -10.16 -10.12
CA ASP A 65 11.46 -8.75 -10.37
C ASP A 65 10.52 -8.11 -11.39
N LEU A 66 10.21 -6.85 -11.12
CA LEU A 66 9.53 -5.92 -12.01
C LEU A 66 10.27 -5.77 -13.35
N PRO A 67 9.59 -5.43 -14.46
CA PRO A 67 8.15 -5.15 -14.57
C PRO A 67 7.27 -6.41 -14.58
N ILE A 68 6.05 -6.25 -14.07
CA ILE A 68 4.99 -7.24 -14.24
C ILE A 68 4.38 -7.02 -15.62
N ILE A 69 4.58 -7.98 -16.52
CA ILE A 69 3.95 -7.97 -17.86
C ILE A 69 2.56 -8.59 -17.74
N ILE A 70 1.52 -7.78 -17.95
CA ILE A 70 0.13 -8.20 -17.86
C ILE A 70 -0.41 -8.38 -19.27
N SER A 71 -0.88 -9.58 -19.59
CA SER A 71 -1.61 -9.82 -20.83
C SER A 71 -3.07 -9.39 -20.68
N GLY A 72 -3.66 -8.85 -21.75
CA GLY A 72 -5.06 -8.42 -21.75
C GLY A 72 -6.01 -9.55 -21.34
N GLY A 73 -6.90 -9.25 -20.37
CA GLY A 73 -7.86 -10.18 -19.78
C GLY A 73 -7.27 -11.21 -18.82
N VAL A 74 -5.98 -11.12 -18.48
CA VAL A 74 -5.30 -12.01 -17.56
C VAL A 74 -4.96 -11.28 -16.26
N LYS A 75 -5.17 -11.96 -15.13
CA LYS A 75 -4.79 -11.46 -13.81
C LYS A 75 -3.35 -11.82 -13.51
N CYS A 76 -2.60 -10.85 -13.02
CA CYS A 76 -1.25 -11.02 -12.50
C CYS A 76 -1.21 -10.65 -11.02
N GLU A 77 -0.41 -11.37 -10.23
CA GLU A 77 -0.28 -11.12 -8.80
C GLU A 77 1.19 -10.92 -8.43
N ALA A 78 1.44 -9.96 -7.55
CA ALA A 78 2.74 -9.74 -6.93
C ALA A 78 2.56 -9.54 -5.42
N THR A 79 3.52 -10.03 -4.64
CA THR A 79 3.46 -9.92 -3.18
C THR A 79 4.55 -9.00 -2.68
N TYR A 80 4.20 -8.16 -1.71
CA TYR A 80 5.08 -7.21 -1.05
C TYR A 80 4.98 -7.40 0.45
N MET A 81 6.12 -7.23 1.12
CA MET A 81 6.24 -7.34 2.56
C MET A 81 6.68 -5.99 3.14
N GLY A 82 6.06 -5.56 4.22
CA GLY A 82 6.42 -4.35 4.94
C GLY A 82 6.66 -4.66 6.41
N GLU A 83 7.55 -3.88 7.02
CA GLU A 83 7.82 -3.94 8.45
C GLU A 83 6.82 -3.08 9.23
N ALA A 84 7.22 -2.57 10.40
CA ALA A 84 6.35 -1.81 11.29
C ALA A 84 5.82 -0.50 10.68
N GLU A 85 6.55 0.13 9.76
CA GLU A 85 6.10 1.32 9.03
C GLU A 85 5.04 1.01 7.96
N GLY A 86 4.89 -0.26 7.58
CA GLY A 86 4.01 -0.71 6.51
C GLY A 86 4.64 -0.62 5.12
N ILE A 87 3.78 -0.60 4.10
CA ILE A 87 4.18 -0.62 2.69
C ILE A 87 3.69 0.67 2.04
N SER A 88 4.57 1.36 1.33
CA SER A 88 4.21 2.56 0.58
C SER A 88 4.95 2.62 -0.74
N GLY A 89 4.30 3.18 -1.75
CA GLY A 89 4.88 3.28 -3.07
C GLY A 89 3.89 3.76 -4.11
N SER A 90 4.18 3.47 -5.37
CA SER A 90 3.34 3.81 -6.51
C SER A 90 3.31 2.70 -7.56
N LEU A 91 2.13 2.49 -8.15
CA LEU A 91 1.94 1.65 -9.33
C LEU A 91 2.11 2.51 -10.59
N VAL A 92 3.03 2.13 -11.47
CA VAL A 92 3.37 2.88 -12.69
C VAL A 92 3.08 2.00 -13.90
N PRO A 93 2.02 2.28 -14.69
CA PRO A 93 1.78 1.61 -15.96
C PRO A 93 2.72 2.10 -17.07
N GLU A 94 3.16 1.21 -17.95
CA GLU A 94 4.06 1.51 -19.08
C GLU A 94 3.50 2.51 -20.08
N GLY A 95 4.32 3.52 -20.40
CA GLY A 95 3.95 4.61 -21.30
C GLY A 95 3.12 5.71 -20.64
N PHE A 96 2.90 5.64 -19.33
CA PHE A 96 2.16 6.63 -18.56
C PHE A 96 3.08 7.34 -17.56
N ARG A 97 2.96 8.68 -17.47
CA ARG A 97 3.93 9.49 -16.70
C ARG A 97 3.73 9.45 -15.20
N ASP A 98 2.49 9.28 -14.76
CA ASP A 98 2.16 9.45 -13.34
C ASP A 98 1.98 8.08 -12.68
N GLY A 99 2.73 7.87 -11.60
CA GLY A 99 2.53 6.73 -10.71
C GLY A 99 1.31 6.95 -9.82
N ILE A 100 0.59 5.87 -9.53
CA ILE A 100 -0.60 5.88 -8.70
C ILE A 100 -0.19 5.49 -7.28
N PRO A 101 -0.20 6.43 -6.31
CA PRO A 101 0.33 6.17 -4.99
C PRO A 101 -0.56 5.23 -4.19
N PHE A 102 0.06 4.38 -3.37
CA PHE A 102 -0.64 3.58 -2.37
C PHE A 102 0.17 3.56 -1.08
N VAL A 103 -0.56 3.47 0.03
CA VAL A 103 0.01 3.34 1.37
C VAL A 103 -0.81 2.32 2.13
N LEU A 104 -0.14 1.42 2.82
CA LEU A 104 -0.73 0.45 3.71
C LEU A 104 0.04 0.49 5.02
N ARG A 105 -0.67 0.65 6.13
CA ARG A 105 -0.07 0.70 7.47
C ARG A 105 -0.78 -0.26 8.41
N PRO A 106 -0.05 -0.99 9.28
CA PRO A 106 -0.67 -1.91 10.21
C PRO A 106 -1.52 -1.16 11.23
N ALA A 107 -2.82 -1.46 11.28
CA ALA A 107 -3.78 -0.93 12.26
C ALA A 107 -3.88 0.61 12.30
N SER A 108 -3.66 1.28 11.16
CA SER A 108 -3.85 2.74 11.02
C SER A 108 -4.95 3.06 10.00
N SER A 109 -5.66 4.16 10.21
CA SER A 109 -6.60 4.74 9.25
C SER A 109 -5.93 5.40 8.05
N ASP A 110 -4.59 5.44 8.01
CA ASP A 110 -3.81 6.13 6.98
C ASP A 110 -3.60 5.28 5.71
N ALA A 111 -4.19 4.09 5.64
CA ALA A 111 -4.14 3.27 4.44
C ALA A 111 -4.95 3.91 3.30
N PHE A 112 -4.38 3.95 2.10
CA PHE A 112 -5.03 4.53 0.94
C PHE A 112 -4.50 4.02 -0.39
N VAL A 113 -5.30 4.25 -1.43
CA VAL A 113 -4.90 4.08 -2.83
C VAL A 113 -5.38 5.24 -3.68
N GLY A 114 -4.48 5.81 -4.49
CA GLY A 114 -4.69 6.98 -5.35
C GLY A 114 -4.81 8.30 -4.59
N GLN A 115 -5.65 8.36 -3.55
CA GLN A 115 -5.91 9.56 -2.77
C GLN A 115 -5.89 9.26 -1.26
N PRO A 116 -5.26 10.10 -0.42
CA PRO A 116 -5.21 9.91 1.03
C PRO A 116 -6.59 9.65 1.66
N GLY A 117 -6.68 8.62 2.50
CA GLY A 117 -7.90 8.21 3.19
C GLY A 117 -8.93 7.47 2.34
N ARG A 118 -8.63 7.14 1.07
CA ARG A 118 -9.52 6.35 0.20
C ARG A 118 -9.01 4.94 0.00
N LEU A 119 -9.82 3.95 0.39
CA LEU A 119 -9.60 2.53 0.10
C LEU A 119 -10.10 2.12 -1.29
N ARG A 120 -10.82 3.01 -1.99
CA ARG A 120 -11.26 2.84 -3.37
C ARG A 120 -11.06 4.12 -4.14
N SER A 121 -10.49 4.03 -5.32
CA SER A 121 -10.23 5.19 -6.17
C SER A 121 -10.28 4.83 -7.65
N THR A 122 -10.64 5.79 -8.48
CA THR A 122 -10.50 5.71 -9.93
C THR A 122 -9.55 6.83 -10.33
N VAL A 123 -8.43 6.48 -10.96
CA VAL A 123 -7.39 7.42 -11.34
C VAL A 123 -7.20 7.36 -12.85
N THR A 124 -7.37 8.48 -13.53
CA THR A 124 -7.09 8.61 -14.95
C THR A 124 -5.67 9.16 -15.11
N VAL A 125 -4.78 8.36 -15.69
CA VAL A 125 -3.40 8.74 -15.97
C VAL A 125 -3.28 9.11 -17.45
N PRO A 126 -2.85 10.33 -17.79
CA PRO A 126 -2.72 10.74 -19.18
C PRO A 126 -1.60 9.94 -19.87
N GLY A 127 -1.85 9.55 -21.12
CA GLY A 127 -0.83 8.95 -21.96
C GLY A 127 0.24 9.98 -22.29
N THR A 128 1.49 9.55 -22.52
CA THR A 128 2.53 10.43 -23.06
C THR A 128 2.15 10.88 -24.47
N ARG A 129 1.42 11.99 -24.60
CA ARG A 129 1.15 12.61 -25.90
C ARG A 129 2.46 13.18 -26.43
N ARG A 130 2.81 12.84 -27.68
CA ARG A 130 3.87 13.51 -28.47
C ARG A 130 3.57 15.01 -28.54
N GLY A 131 4.08 15.79 -27.59
CA GLY A 131 4.17 17.25 -27.70
C GLY A 131 5.33 17.59 -28.64
N GLY A 132 5.03 18.32 -29.72
CA GLY A 132 5.90 18.46 -30.89
C GLY A 132 7.31 18.99 -30.62
N GLY A 133 8.28 18.40 -31.34
CA GLY A 133 9.67 18.88 -31.36
C GLY A 133 10.69 17.76 -31.57
N ILE A 134 10.77 17.23 -32.78
CA ILE A 134 11.97 16.67 -33.44
C ILE A 134 12.95 15.88 -32.53
N ALA A 135 12.70 14.59 -32.34
CA ALA A 135 13.75 13.57 -32.30
C ALA A 135 13.19 12.26 -32.92
N PRO A 136 13.83 11.66 -33.94
CA PRO A 136 13.19 10.59 -34.72
C PRO A 136 13.24 9.18 -34.09
N ASP A 137 13.73 9.00 -32.86
CA ASP A 137 14.19 7.68 -32.39
C ASP A 137 13.58 7.20 -31.06
N GLU A 138 12.68 7.97 -30.43
CA GLU A 138 11.89 7.44 -29.30
C GLU A 138 10.65 6.72 -29.85
N VAL A 139 10.77 5.39 -29.94
CA VAL A 139 9.67 4.45 -30.12
C VAL A 139 8.54 4.83 -29.15
N SER A 140 7.30 4.87 -29.63
CA SER A 140 6.13 5.06 -28.77
C SER A 140 6.23 4.07 -27.59
N LEU A 141 6.46 4.58 -26.38
CA LEU A 141 6.49 3.77 -25.14
C LEU A 141 5.09 3.31 -24.72
N LEU A 142 4.05 3.78 -25.42
CA LEU A 142 2.69 3.33 -25.20
C LEU A 142 2.51 1.94 -25.82
N PRO A 143 1.88 1.00 -25.09
CA PRO A 143 1.45 -0.27 -25.66
C PRO A 143 0.61 -0.06 -26.93
N ALA A 144 0.68 -0.99 -27.88
CA ALA A 144 0.04 -0.85 -29.20
C ALA A 144 -1.47 -0.53 -29.09
N ALA A 145 -2.16 -1.10 -28.10
CA ALA A 145 -3.58 -0.85 -27.85
C ALA A 145 -3.89 0.55 -27.28
N ALA A 146 -2.92 1.19 -26.62
CA ALA A 146 -3.07 2.51 -26.01
C ALA A 146 -2.72 3.66 -26.97
N VAL A 147 -2.21 3.36 -28.18
CA VAL A 147 -1.88 4.37 -29.18
C VAL A 147 -3.14 5.14 -29.60
N GLY A 148 -3.14 6.45 -29.37
CA GLY A 148 -4.25 7.35 -29.70
C GLY A 148 -5.28 7.51 -28.58
N SER A 149 -5.18 6.75 -27.49
CA SER A 149 -6.01 6.99 -26.29
C SER A 149 -5.57 8.27 -25.56
N PRO A 150 -6.49 9.01 -24.91
CA PRO A 150 -6.13 10.10 -24.03
C PRO A 150 -5.29 9.65 -22.81
N GLY A 151 -5.39 8.38 -22.39
CA GLY A 151 -4.72 7.86 -21.21
C GLY A 151 -5.20 6.47 -20.79
N VAL A 152 -4.98 6.11 -19.53
CA VAL A 152 -5.58 4.93 -18.91
C VAL A 152 -6.37 5.30 -17.68
N THR A 153 -7.49 4.63 -17.47
CA THR A 153 -8.27 4.71 -16.25
C THR A 153 -7.96 3.48 -15.43
N VAL A 154 -7.53 3.69 -14.19
CA VAL A 154 -7.18 2.62 -13.25
C VAL A 154 -8.15 2.64 -12.08
N GLU A 155 -8.92 1.56 -11.95
CA GLU A 155 -9.83 1.33 -10.84
C GLU A 155 -9.11 0.56 -9.74
N LEU A 156 -9.08 1.13 -8.53
CA LEU A 156 -8.27 0.65 -7.43
C LEU A 156 -9.14 0.33 -6.23
N ARG A 157 -8.85 -0.80 -5.59
CA ARG A 157 -9.52 -1.23 -4.36
C ARG A 157 -8.53 -1.88 -3.42
N LEU A 158 -8.35 -1.26 -2.26
CA LEU A 158 -7.63 -1.82 -1.12
C LEU A 158 -8.64 -2.50 -0.18
N THR A 159 -8.36 -3.74 0.19
CA THR A 159 -9.09 -4.48 1.23
C THR A 159 -8.12 -4.95 2.29
N GLU A 160 -8.48 -4.77 3.55
CA GLU A 160 -7.65 -5.15 4.70
C GLU A 160 -8.33 -6.30 5.45
N ASP A 161 -7.71 -7.47 5.45
CA ASP A 161 -8.18 -8.65 6.21
C ASP A 161 -7.36 -8.87 7.49
N GLY A 162 -6.81 -7.78 8.05
CA GLY A 162 -6.08 -7.73 9.32
C GLY A 162 -4.64 -8.27 9.28
N VAL A 163 -4.37 -9.34 8.54
CA VAL A 163 -3.02 -9.95 8.41
C VAL A 163 -2.47 -9.83 6.99
N CYS A 164 -3.34 -9.83 6.00
CA CYS A 164 -3.00 -9.67 4.59
C CYS A 164 -3.92 -8.60 4.00
N SER A 165 -3.32 -7.61 3.35
CA SER A 165 -4.07 -6.63 2.59
C SER A 165 -3.99 -6.97 1.12
N GLN A 166 -5.08 -6.75 0.40
CA GLN A 166 -5.12 -6.97 -1.05
C GLN A 166 -5.37 -5.63 -1.72
N LEU A 167 -4.52 -5.28 -2.69
CA LEU A 167 -4.75 -4.17 -3.59
C LEU A 167 -5.11 -4.74 -4.95
N PHE A 168 -6.34 -4.50 -5.37
CA PHE A 168 -6.80 -4.81 -6.72
C PHE A 168 -6.71 -3.56 -7.60
N ALA A 169 -6.09 -3.70 -8.77
CA ALA A 169 -6.00 -2.67 -9.80
C ALA A 169 -6.55 -3.20 -11.12
N HIS A 170 -7.56 -2.53 -11.69
CA HIS A 170 -8.07 -2.82 -13.03
C HIS A 170 -7.77 -1.67 -13.98
N ILE A 171 -7.02 -1.94 -15.04
CA ILE A 171 -6.50 -0.95 -15.99
C ILE A 171 -7.27 -1.05 -17.30
N ARG A 172 -7.94 0.04 -17.68
CA ARG A 172 -8.61 0.19 -18.98
C ARG A 172 -8.13 1.42 -19.73
N LEU A 173 -8.37 1.48 -21.03
CA LEU A 173 -8.12 2.68 -21.81
C LEU A 173 -9.09 3.79 -21.39
N ALA A 174 -8.57 5.01 -21.21
CA ALA A 174 -9.40 6.16 -20.95
C ALA A 174 -10.19 6.54 -22.22
N THR A 175 -11.44 6.94 -22.03
CA THR A 175 -12.27 7.46 -23.12
C THR A 175 -12.30 8.98 -23.08
N GLU A 176 -12.64 9.65 -24.19
CA GLU A 176 -12.72 11.13 -24.25
C GLU A 176 -13.77 11.75 -23.30
N SER A 177 -14.58 10.92 -22.62
CA SER A 177 -15.69 11.33 -21.77
C SER A 177 -15.36 11.37 -20.27
N GLU A 178 -14.15 10.94 -19.87
CA GLU A 178 -13.73 10.77 -18.47
C GLU A 178 -12.81 11.88 -17.96
#